data_AF-A0A267DSM5-F1
#
_entry.id   AF-A0A267DSM5-F1
#
_cell.length_a   1.000
_cell.length_b   1.000
_cell.length_c   1.000
_cell.angle_alpha   90.00
_cell.angle_beta   90.00
_cell.angle_gamma   90.00
#
_symmetry.space_group_name_H-M   'P 1'
#
loop_
_entity.id
_entity.type
_entity.pdbx_description
1 polymer ?
#
loop_
_entity_poly.entity_id
_entity_poly.type
_entity_poly.pdbx_seq_one_letter_code
_entity_poly.pdbx_strand_id
1 'polypeptide(L)'
;DPGESAEAAALRELAEETGFSGSVVGQVSPRCAAECSISSADEVFVSVACQSRGAQASETDEDIEVVLVPAKQLLQTLDSMAREGCLICSRLQAFAVGLAFNI
;
A
#
# COMPACT_ATOMS: atom_id res chain seq x y z
N ASP A 1 3.24 -15.41 4.51
CA ASP A 1 3.45 -16.76 5.10
C ASP A 1 4.53 -17.62 4.44
N PRO A 2 5.10 -18.61 5.16
CA PRO A 2 6.11 -19.51 4.61
C PRO A 2 5.63 -20.22 3.33
N GLY A 3 6.32 -20.00 2.21
CA GLY A 3 5.98 -20.58 0.91
C GLY A 3 4.90 -19.83 0.13
N GLU A 4 4.36 -18.74 0.66
CA GLU A 4 3.41 -17.86 -0.02
C GLU A 4 4.14 -16.97 -1.05
N SER A 5 3.58 -16.85 -2.26
CA SER A 5 4.07 -15.89 -3.26
C SER A 5 3.73 -14.45 -2.86
N ALA A 6 4.53 -13.47 -3.28
CA ALA A 6 4.26 -12.05 -3.02
C ALA A 6 2.88 -11.60 -3.53
N GLU A 7 2.44 -12.14 -4.68
CA GLU A 7 1.14 -11.89 -5.27
C GLU A 7 -0.02 -12.39 -4.39
N ALA A 8 0.10 -13.63 -3.90
CA ALA A 8 -0.89 -14.23 -3.01
C ALA A 8 -0.98 -13.48 -1.69
N ALA A 9 0.17 -13.14 -1.09
CA ALA A 9 0.22 -12.32 0.11
C ALA A 9 -0.45 -10.97 -0.11
N ALA A 10 -0.09 -10.23 -1.16
CA ALA A 10 -0.68 -8.92 -1.44
C ALA A 10 -2.20 -8.96 -1.64
N LEU A 11 -2.74 -10.01 -2.26
CA LEU A 11 -4.20 -10.16 -2.42
C LEU A 11 -4.90 -10.51 -1.10
N ARG A 12 -4.27 -11.35 -0.26
CA ARG A 12 -4.78 -11.74 1.06
C ARG A 12 -4.78 -10.54 2.01
N GLU A 13 -3.62 -9.91 2.21
CA GLU A 13 -3.45 -8.73 3.08
C GLU A 13 -4.39 -7.60 2.65
N LEU A 14 -4.51 -7.31 1.35
CA LEU A 14 -5.47 -6.31 0.85
C LEU A 14 -6.91 -6.63 1.26
N ALA A 15 -7.33 -7.90 1.17
CA ALA A 15 -8.68 -8.30 1.55
C ALA A 15 -8.89 -8.22 3.07
N GLU A 16 -7.92 -8.65 3.87
CA GLU A 16 -7.94 -8.62 5.33
C GLU A 16 -8.00 -7.19 5.85
N GLU A 17 -7.05 -6.33 5.46
CA GLU A 17 -6.91 -4.97 5.98
C GLU A 17 -7.93 -3.98 5.42
N THR A 18 -8.50 -4.24 4.23
CA THR A 18 -9.35 -3.22 3.56
C THR A 18 -10.73 -3.70 3.10
N GLY A 19 -10.91 -5.02 3.03
CA GLY A 19 -12.07 -5.68 2.43
C GLY A 19 -12.05 -5.70 0.89
N PHE A 20 -11.04 -5.12 0.23
CA PHE A 20 -10.98 -5.13 -1.23
C PHE A 20 -10.51 -6.47 -1.79
N SER A 21 -11.12 -6.89 -2.89
CA SER A 21 -10.67 -7.99 -3.73
C SER A 21 -10.41 -7.52 -5.15
N GLY A 22 -9.51 -8.19 -5.85
CA GLY A 22 -9.11 -7.80 -7.19
C GLY A 22 -8.13 -8.78 -7.82
N SER A 23 -7.42 -8.32 -8.84
CA SER A 23 -6.41 -9.10 -9.55
C SER A 23 -5.10 -8.32 -9.64
N VAL A 24 -3.98 -9.01 -9.49
CA VAL A 24 -2.65 -8.44 -9.75
C VAL A 24 -2.58 -7.94 -11.20
N VAL A 25 -2.04 -6.74 -11.37
CA VAL A 25 -1.84 -6.09 -12.67
C VAL A 25 -0.43 -5.52 -12.78
N GLY A 26 0.08 -5.41 -14.00
CA GLY A 26 1.42 -4.89 -14.25
C GLY A 26 2.52 -5.86 -13.82
N GLN A 27 3.71 -5.32 -13.57
CA GLN A 27 4.86 -6.10 -13.10
C GLN A 27 4.92 -6.09 -11.57
N VAL A 28 5.22 -7.25 -10.99
CA VAL A 28 5.63 -7.38 -9.59
C VAL A 28 7.09 -6.94 -9.49
N SER A 29 7.40 -6.08 -8.52
CA SER A 29 8.77 -5.57 -8.37
C SER A 29 9.74 -6.71 -7.98
N PRO A 30 11.06 -6.55 -8.23
CA PRO A 30 12.04 -7.30 -7.47
C PRO A 30 11.95 -6.96 -5.97
N ARG A 31 12.65 -7.71 -5.12
CA ARG A 31 12.82 -7.35 -3.71
C ARG A 31 13.50 -6.00 -3.60
N CYS A 32 12.86 -5.08 -2.89
CA CYS A 32 13.34 -3.73 -2.61
C CYS A 32 13.69 -3.63 -1.14
N ALA A 33 14.84 -3.04 -0.80
CA ALA A 33 15.16 -2.76 0.59
C ALA A 33 14.14 -1.77 1.17
N ALA A 34 13.53 -2.12 2.30
CA ALA A 34 12.60 -1.24 3.01
C ALA A 34 13.36 -0.13 3.77
N GLU A 35 14.55 -0.45 4.29
CA GLU A 35 15.38 0.46 5.10
C GLU A 35 16.88 0.24 4.83
N CYS A 36 17.42 0.83 3.76
CA CYS A 36 18.77 0.56 3.25
C CYS A 36 19.94 0.73 4.25
N SER A 37 19.75 1.46 5.36
CA SER A 37 20.83 1.84 6.28
C SER A 37 20.73 1.22 7.67
N ILE A 38 19.62 0.55 8.02
CA ILE A 38 19.33 0.12 9.40
C ILE A 38 19.16 -1.39 9.47
N SER A 39 18.41 -1.96 8.51
CA SER A 39 18.02 -3.35 8.57
C SER A 39 18.17 -4.02 7.20
N SER A 40 18.15 -5.35 7.21
CA SER A 40 18.00 -6.15 5.99
C SER A 40 16.54 -6.37 5.61
N ALA A 41 15.61 -5.55 6.14
CA ALA A 41 14.20 -5.67 5.83
C ALA A 41 13.98 -5.31 4.35
N ASP A 42 13.16 -6.12 3.68
CA ASP A 42 12.80 -5.92 2.29
C ASP A 42 11.32 -6.18 2.06
N GLU A 43 10.85 -5.72 0.92
CA GLU A 43 9.47 -5.75 0.50
C GLU A 43 9.38 -5.93 -1.02
N VAL A 44 8.18 -6.28 -1.48
CA VAL A 44 7.83 -6.42 -2.89
C VAL A 44 6.58 -5.59 -3.15
N PHE A 45 6.62 -4.76 -4.19
CA PHE A 45 5.46 -3.99 -4.62
C PHE A 45 4.63 -4.81 -5.61
N VAL A 46 3.35 -4.92 -5.30
CA VAL A 46 2.35 -5.57 -6.14
C VAL A 46 1.25 -4.57 -6.42
N SER A 47 0.97 -4.30 -7.70
CA SER A 47 -0.18 -3.48 -8.10
C SER A 47 -1.41 -4.37 -8.26
N VAL A 48 -2.52 -3.99 -7.62
CA VAL A 48 -3.78 -4.74 -7.70
C VAL A 48 -4.86 -3.84 -8.29
N ALA A 49 -5.56 -4.33 -9.31
CA ALA A 49 -6.77 -3.71 -9.79
C ALA A 49 -7.95 -4.18 -8.93
N CYS A 50 -8.38 -3.33 -8.00
CA CYS A 50 -9.51 -3.60 -7.11
C CYS A 50 -10.83 -3.64 -7.89
N GLN A 51 -11.67 -4.64 -7.61
CA GLN A 51 -12.92 -4.92 -8.31
C GLN A 51 -14.14 -4.80 -7.42
N SER A 52 -14.07 -5.32 -6.19
CA SER A 52 -15.16 -5.28 -5.23
C SER A 52 -14.66 -5.09 -3.81
N ARG A 53 -15.54 -4.64 -2.90
CA ARG A 53 -15.23 -4.43 -1.49
C ARG A 53 -16.25 -5.14 -0.61
N GLY A 54 -15.77 -6.07 0.21
CA GLY A 54 -16.51 -6.73 1.26
C GLY A 54 -16.29 -6.06 2.62
N ALA A 55 -16.53 -6.83 3.68
CA ALA A 55 -16.14 -6.41 5.03
C ALA A 55 -14.63 -6.59 5.21
N GLN A 56 -14.02 -5.67 5.96
CA GLN A 56 -12.66 -5.80 6.46
C GLN A 56 -12.60 -6.97 7.46
N ALA A 57 -11.49 -7.71 7.44
CA ALA A 57 -11.28 -8.92 8.24
C ALA A 57 -9.90 -8.89 8.93
N SER A 58 -9.49 -7.70 9.40
CA SER A 58 -8.26 -7.48 10.16
C SER A 58 -8.14 -8.39 11.38
N GLU A 59 -6.90 -8.67 11.78
CA GLU A 59 -6.62 -9.46 12.97
C GLU A 59 -7.03 -8.70 14.25
N THR A 60 -7.14 -9.42 15.37
CA THR A 60 -7.73 -8.86 16.62
C THR A 60 -6.85 -7.76 17.25
N ASP A 61 -5.56 -7.74 16.94
CA ASP A 61 -4.57 -6.77 17.39
C ASP A 61 -4.29 -5.66 16.37
N GLU A 62 -5.06 -5.59 15.29
CA GLU A 62 -4.96 -4.54 14.26
C GLU A 62 -6.10 -3.52 14.38
N ASP A 63 -5.74 -2.23 14.27
CA ASP A 63 -6.69 -1.11 14.18
C ASP A 63 -6.37 -0.28 12.93
N ILE A 64 -7.07 -0.57 11.84
CA ILE A 64 -6.78 -0.05 10.50
C ILE A 64 -7.97 0.71 9.95
N GLU A 65 -7.75 1.99 9.61
CA GLU A 65 -8.71 2.83 8.90
C GLU A 65 -8.40 2.88 7.39
N VAL A 66 -9.40 2.57 6.56
CA VAL A 66 -9.27 2.63 5.09
C VAL A 66 -9.67 4.00 4.56
N VAL A 67 -8.71 4.75 4.04
CA VAL A 67 -8.93 6.05 3.38
C VAL A 67 -8.81 5.92 1.87
N LEU A 68 -9.89 6.17 1.14
CA LEU A 68 -9.89 6.19 -0.33
C LEU A 68 -9.56 7.59 -0.84
N VAL A 69 -8.46 7.71 -1.59
CA VAL A 69 -7.98 8.98 -2.12
C VAL A 69 -7.94 8.94 -3.65
N PRO A 70 -8.56 9.89 -4.37
CA PRO A 70 -8.37 10.00 -5.81
C PRO A 70 -6.89 10.19 -6.14
N ALA A 71 -6.35 9.42 -7.08
CA ALA A 71 -4.91 9.44 -7.40
C ALA A 71 -4.35 10.85 -7.69
N LYS A 72 -5.14 11.70 -8.36
CA LYS A 72 -4.78 13.11 -8.66
C LYS A 72 -4.68 14.01 -7.42
N GLN A 73 -5.30 13.62 -6.31
CA GLN A 73 -5.30 14.36 -5.05
C GLN A 73 -4.34 13.77 -4.02
N LEU A 74 -3.72 12.60 -4.32
CA LEU A 74 -2.93 11.85 -3.35
C LEU A 74 -1.88 12.71 -2.65
N LEU A 75 -1.05 13.44 -3.41
CA LEU A 75 0.00 14.28 -2.83
C LEU A 75 -0.58 15.35 -1.88
N GLN A 76 -1.63 16.05 -2.30
CA GLN A 76 -2.28 17.07 -1.48
C GLN A 76 -2.91 16.49 -0.20
N THR A 77 -3.49 15.29 -0.29
CA THR A 77 -4.07 14.59 0.85
C THR A 77 -3.00 14.20 1.85
N LEU A 78 -1.87 13.62 1.41
CA LEU A 78 -0.75 13.27 2.29
C LEU A 78 -0.17 14.51 3.00
N ASP A 79 -0.04 15.63 2.30
CA ASP A 79 0.39 16.89 2.92
C ASP A 79 -0.59 17.39 4.00
N SER A 80 -1.89 17.13 3.85
CA SER A 80 -2.89 17.47 4.88
C SER A 80 -2.77 16.57 6.10
N MET A 81 -2.71 15.26 5.89
CA MET A 81 -2.56 14.28 6.96
C MET A 81 -1.26 14.52 7.75
N ALA A 82 -0.17 14.88 7.08
CA ALA A 82 1.07 15.28 7.73
C ALA A 82 0.89 16.52 8.63
N ARG A 83 0.16 17.55 8.16
CA ARG A 83 -0.18 18.75 8.95
C ARG A 83 -1.08 18.44 10.14
N GLU A 84 -1.90 17.39 10.04
CA GLU A 84 -2.78 16.90 11.10
C GLU A 84 -2.06 15.96 12.09
N GLY A 85 -0.79 15.64 11.85
CA GLY A 85 0.09 14.91 12.77
C GLY A 85 0.38 13.46 12.38
N CYS A 86 -0.09 12.99 11.21
CA CYS A 86 0.24 11.66 10.71
C CYS A 86 1.71 11.57 10.27
N LEU A 87 2.35 10.44 10.56
CA LEU A 87 3.63 10.09 9.95
C LEU A 87 3.37 9.42 8.61
N ILE A 88 3.79 10.06 7.51
CA ILE A 88 3.55 9.54 6.16
C ILE A 88 4.62 8.51 5.79
N CYS A 89 4.18 7.34 5.31
CA CYS A 89 5.07 6.32 4.76
C CYS A 89 5.87 6.92 3.58
N SER A 90 7.20 6.85 3.67
CA SER A 90 8.12 7.42 2.67
C SER A 90 7.85 6.91 1.25
N ARG A 91 7.46 5.64 1.12
CA ARG A 91 7.16 4.97 -0.15
C ARG A 91 5.86 5.46 -0.77
N LEU A 92 4.84 5.67 0.06
CA LEU A 92 3.57 6.27 -0.38
C LEU A 92 3.79 7.74 -0.82
N GLN A 93 4.60 8.50 -0.09
CA GLN A 93 4.98 9.86 -0.47
C GLN A 93 5.75 9.88 -1.79
N ALA A 94 6.73 8.99 -1.99
CA ALA A 94 7.49 8.89 -3.23
C ALA A 94 6.59 8.55 -4.42
N PHE A 95 5.65 7.62 -4.25
CA PHE A 95 4.65 7.28 -5.27
C PHE A 95 3.76 8.50 -5.61
N ALA A 96 3.26 9.22 -4.59
CA ALA A 96 2.43 10.41 -4.79
C ALA A 96 3.17 11.53 -5.54
N VAL A 97 4.42 11.77 -5.18
CA VAL A 97 5.31 12.72 -5.86
C VAL A 97 5.53 12.30 -7.32
N GLY A 98 5.81 11.01 -7.57
CA GLY A 98 5.95 10.46 -8.92
C GLY A 98 4.69 10.64 -9.79
N LEU A 99 3.50 10.43 -9.22
CA LEU A 99 2.23 10.68 -9.91
C LEU A 99 2.02 12.16 -10.23
N ALA A 100 2.43 13.06 -9.34
CA ALA A 100 2.31 14.51 -9.55
C ALA A 100 3.34 15.05 -10.58
N PHE A 101 4.46 14.35 -10.78
CA PHE A 101 5.48 14.71 -11.76
C PHE A 101 5.08 14.47 -13.22
N ASN A 102 4.04 13.67 -13.50
CA ASN A 102 3.59 13.41 -14.86
C ASN A 102 2.95 14.67 -15.48
N ILE A 103 3.76 15.44 -16.24
CA ILE A 103 3.37 16.42 -17.27
C ILE A 103 2.79 15.67 -18.47
#